data_AF-A0A1L9REE0-F1
#
_entry.id   AF-A0A1L9REE0-F1
#
_cell.length_a   1.000
_cell.length_b   1.000
_cell.length_c   1.000
_cell.angle_alpha   90.00
_cell.angle_beta   90.00
_cell.angle_gamma   90.00
#
_symmetry.space_group_name_H-M   'P 1'
#
loop_
_entity.id
_entity.type
_entity.pdbx_description
1 polymer ?
#
loop_
_entity_poly.entity_id
_entity_poly.type
_entity_poly.pdbx_seq_one_letter_code
_entity_poly.pdbx_strand_id
1 'polypeptide(L)'
;MLREGASVLMTDISGPGLEKALAKVNEVVPQRDGKVEFKVVDVSKESDVEAAVGHLDSWGGLDVIFNNAGIMHAQDGDAEATPEKIWDLTMNINVKGVWYGCKHAVKSLRKHGKTKGSVINTASMVALVGAATPQLAYTASKGAVLAMTRELAIVHAREGFRFNSLCPAPLNTPLLQDWLGDDKEKRFRREVHFPTGRFGEAIEQAHAVIFLASDESSFVNATDFVVDGGLTKAYVTPEGPATAAPQNLGH
;
A
#
# COMPACT_ATOMS: atom_id res chain seq x y z
N MET A 1 -8.75 8.04 -7.31
CA MET A 1 -8.17 7.91 -8.66
C MET A 1 -9.22 8.12 -9.75
N LEU A 2 -10.05 7.14 -10.13
CA LEU A 2 -11.01 7.33 -11.24
C LEU A 2 -12.03 8.46 -11.00
N ARG A 3 -12.54 8.58 -9.76
CA ARG A 3 -13.41 9.71 -9.35
C ARG A 3 -12.72 11.08 -9.44
N GLU A 4 -11.40 11.09 -9.44
CA GLU A 4 -10.56 12.30 -9.57
C GLU A 4 -10.10 12.50 -11.03
N GLY A 5 -10.68 11.78 -11.99
CA GLY A 5 -10.39 11.92 -13.43
C GLY A 5 -9.15 11.17 -13.93
N ALA A 6 -8.40 10.49 -13.07
CA ALA A 6 -7.22 9.72 -13.49
C ALA A 6 -7.60 8.51 -14.35
N SER A 7 -6.74 8.12 -15.30
CA SER A 7 -6.78 6.78 -15.90
C SER A 7 -6.03 5.79 -15.00
N VAL A 8 -6.53 4.57 -14.86
CA VAL A 8 -6.00 3.58 -13.90
C VAL A 8 -5.75 2.24 -14.60
N LEU A 9 -4.51 1.76 -14.54
CA LEU A 9 -4.20 0.35 -14.79
C LEU A 9 -4.17 -0.37 -13.44
N MET A 10 -5.11 -1.30 -13.23
CA MET A 10 -5.14 -2.15 -12.05
C MET A 10 -4.24 -3.38 -12.27
N THR A 11 -3.48 -3.76 -11.25
CA THR A 11 -2.58 -4.91 -11.33
C THR A 11 -2.72 -5.77 -10.09
N ASP A 12 -2.79 -7.08 -10.29
CA ASP A 12 -2.83 -8.09 -9.25
C ASP A 12 -2.34 -9.41 -9.83
N ILE A 13 -1.92 -10.36 -9.00
CA ILE A 13 -1.60 -11.72 -9.44
C ILE A 13 -2.88 -12.54 -9.74
N SER A 14 -4.01 -12.14 -9.15
CA SER A 14 -5.31 -12.77 -9.31
C SER A 14 -6.11 -12.13 -10.45
N GLY A 15 -6.17 -12.82 -11.60
CA GLY A 15 -7.06 -12.46 -12.70
C GLY A 15 -8.54 -12.35 -12.28
N PRO A 16 -9.12 -13.35 -11.59
CA PRO A 16 -10.49 -13.27 -11.08
C PRO A 16 -10.70 -12.11 -10.10
N GLY A 17 -9.69 -11.79 -9.29
CA GLY A 17 -9.71 -10.63 -8.40
C GLY A 17 -9.82 -9.32 -9.17
N LEU A 18 -9.05 -9.17 -10.25
CA LEU A 18 -9.09 -7.99 -11.13
C LEU A 18 -10.42 -7.86 -11.87
N GLU A 19 -11.01 -8.97 -12.33
CA GLU A 19 -12.32 -8.97 -12.98
C GLU A 19 -13.42 -8.50 -12.00
N LYS A 20 -13.41 -9.02 -10.78
CA LYS A 20 -14.32 -8.58 -9.71
C LYS A 20 -14.11 -7.10 -9.38
N ALA A 21 -12.86 -6.66 -9.26
CA ALA A 21 -12.54 -5.26 -8.98
C ALA A 21 -13.00 -4.33 -10.11
N LEU A 22 -12.80 -4.73 -11.38
CA LEU A 22 -13.27 -3.97 -12.53
C LEU A 22 -14.79 -3.85 -12.57
N ALA A 23 -15.50 -4.95 -12.33
CA ALA A 23 -16.96 -4.93 -12.24
C ALA A 23 -17.44 -3.96 -11.16
N LYS A 24 -16.82 -4.00 -9.97
CA LYS A 24 -17.16 -3.09 -8.88
C LYS A 24 -16.84 -1.63 -9.19
N VAL A 25 -15.70 -1.37 -9.83
CA VAL A 25 -15.33 -0.04 -10.30
C VAL A 25 -16.35 0.52 -11.28
N ASN A 26 -16.86 -0.30 -12.21
CA ASN A 26 -17.89 0.12 -13.16
C ASN A 26 -19.24 0.39 -12.51
N GLU A 27 -19.57 -0.32 -11.43
CA GLU A 27 -20.77 -0.06 -10.62
C GLU A 27 -20.67 1.26 -9.85
N VAL A 28 -19.52 1.51 -9.19
CA VAL A 28 -19.31 2.64 -8.28
C VAL A 28 -18.96 3.94 -9.01
N VAL A 29 -18.29 3.83 -10.17
CA VAL A 29 -17.85 4.95 -10.99
C VAL A 29 -18.25 4.70 -12.46
N PRO A 30 -19.57 4.71 -12.76
CA PRO A 30 -20.09 4.36 -14.09
C PRO A 30 -19.79 5.44 -15.15
N GLN A 31 -19.69 6.69 -14.72
CA GLN A 31 -19.28 7.83 -15.55
C GLN A 31 -17.91 8.28 -15.08
N ARG A 32 -16.94 8.33 -16.00
CA ARG A 32 -15.55 8.72 -15.74
C ARG A 32 -14.89 9.22 -17.01
N ASP A 33 -13.99 10.17 -16.86
CA ASP A 33 -13.16 10.69 -17.97
C ASP A 33 -11.97 9.78 -18.25
N GLY A 34 -11.41 9.19 -17.17
CA GLY A 34 -10.26 8.30 -17.24
C GLY A 34 -10.59 6.89 -17.71
N LYS A 35 -9.61 6.24 -18.32
CA LYS A 35 -9.66 4.81 -18.69
C LYS A 35 -9.46 3.94 -17.46
N VAL A 36 -10.03 2.74 -17.47
CA VAL A 36 -9.63 1.69 -16.54
C VAL A 36 -9.36 0.42 -17.33
N GLU A 37 -8.20 -0.17 -17.08
CA GLU A 37 -7.79 -1.46 -17.63
C GLU A 37 -7.17 -2.27 -16.49
N PHE A 38 -6.98 -3.57 -16.70
CA PHE A 38 -6.20 -4.38 -15.78
C PHE A 38 -5.18 -5.25 -16.49
N LYS A 39 -4.15 -5.65 -15.75
CA LYS A 39 -3.16 -6.62 -16.19
C LYS A 39 -2.81 -7.55 -15.03
N VAL A 40 -2.73 -8.84 -15.30
CA VAL A 40 -2.20 -9.81 -14.32
C VAL A 40 -0.70 -9.58 -14.19
N VAL A 41 -0.23 -9.34 -12.98
CA VAL A 41 1.17 -9.01 -12.67
C VAL A 41 1.60 -9.70 -11.39
N ASP A 42 2.67 -10.48 -11.47
CA ASP A 42 3.39 -10.96 -10.30
C ASP A 42 4.55 -9.99 -9.99
N VAL A 43 4.39 -9.18 -8.96
CA VAL A 43 5.40 -8.17 -8.59
C VAL A 43 6.74 -8.76 -8.17
N SER A 44 6.83 -10.06 -7.87
CA SER A 44 8.10 -10.72 -7.58
C SER A 44 8.97 -10.92 -8.84
N LYS A 45 8.40 -10.74 -10.03
CA LYS A 45 9.06 -10.85 -11.33
C LYS A 45 9.23 -9.48 -11.97
N GLU A 46 10.48 -9.05 -12.14
CA GLU A 46 10.77 -7.74 -12.75
C GLU A 46 10.15 -7.59 -14.14
N SER A 47 10.18 -8.65 -14.96
CA SER A 47 9.61 -8.65 -16.32
C SER A 47 8.11 -8.33 -16.36
N ASP A 48 7.36 -8.79 -15.36
CA ASP A 48 5.91 -8.58 -15.30
C ASP A 48 5.62 -7.12 -14.95
N VAL A 49 6.38 -6.55 -14.01
CA VAL A 49 6.31 -5.13 -13.64
C VAL A 49 6.74 -4.22 -14.80
N GLU A 50 7.83 -4.59 -15.51
CA GLU A 50 8.28 -3.89 -16.71
C GLU A 50 7.19 -3.87 -17.78
N ALA A 51 6.59 -5.02 -18.06
CA ALA A 51 5.52 -5.13 -19.06
C ALA A 51 4.27 -4.34 -18.66
N ALA A 52 3.94 -4.26 -17.37
CA ALA A 52 2.82 -3.47 -16.88
C ALA A 52 3.06 -1.96 -17.04
N VAL A 53 4.25 -1.49 -16.68
CA VAL A 53 4.61 -0.07 -16.88
C VAL A 53 4.73 0.28 -18.36
N GLY A 54 5.27 -0.61 -19.18
CA GLY A 54 5.36 -0.43 -20.64
C GLY A 54 3.99 -0.38 -21.33
N HIS A 55 2.98 -1.05 -20.79
CA HIS A 55 1.60 -0.95 -21.28
C HIS A 55 1.08 0.49 -21.30
N LEU A 56 1.52 1.29 -20.32
CA LEU A 56 1.14 2.70 -20.17
C LEU A 56 1.86 3.63 -21.15
N ASP A 57 2.81 3.15 -21.97
CA ASP A 57 3.45 3.98 -23.00
C ASP A 57 2.41 4.56 -23.98
N SER A 58 1.39 3.78 -24.31
CA SER A 58 0.26 4.21 -25.15
C SER A 58 -0.62 5.28 -24.51
N TRP A 59 -0.48 5.50 -23.20
CA TRP A 59 -1.18 6.54 -22.44
C TRP A 59 -0.30 7.77 -22.20
N GLY A 60 0.94 7.78 -22.74
CA GLY A 60 1.93 8.84 -22.48
C GLY A 60 2.77 8.60 -21.22
N GLY A 61 2.88 7.34 -20.79
CA GLY A 61 3.60 6.92 -19.59
C GLY A 61 2.75 6.95 -18.32
N LEU A 62 3.39 6.71 -17.18
CA LEU A 62 2.75 6.89 -15.87
C LEU A 62 3.07 8.25 -15.27
N ASP A 63 2.13 8.77 -14.48
CA ASP A 63 2.31 9.93 -13.61
C ASP A 63 2.41 9.52 -12.13
N VAL A 64 1.71 8.45 -11.76
CA VAL A 64 1.63 7.91 -10.40
C VAL A 64 1.81 6.40 -10.43
N ILE A 65 2.56 5.85 -9.48
CA ILE A 65 2.57 4.42 -9.17
C ILE A 65 2.31 4.20 -7.68
N PHE A 66 1.46 3.23 -7.37
CA PHE A 66 1.17 2.81 -6.00
C PHE A 66 1.63 1.37 -5.81
N ASN A 67 2.81 1.19 -5.24
CA ASN A 67 3.39 -0.11 -4.95
C ASN A 67 2.75 -0.70 -3.69
N ASN A 68 1.57 -1.29 -3.86
CA ASN A 68 0.74 -1.76 -2.76
C ASN A 68 0.86 -3.25 -2.43
N ALA A 69 1.18 -4.07 -3.43
CA ALA A 69 1.25 -5.51 -3.27
C ALA A 69 2.23 -5.92 -2.15
N GLY A 70 1.81 -6.86 -1.32
CA GLY A 70 2.63 -7.39 -0.24
C GLY A 70 1.96 -8.58 0.45
N ILE A 71 2.76 -9.42 1.08
CA ILE A 71 2.30 -10.59 1.83
C ILE A 71 2.77 -10.50 3.29
N MET A 72 1.97 -11.09 4.17
CA MET A 72 2.35 -11.43 5.55
C MET A 72 2.04 -12.93 5.70
N HIS A 73 3.07 -13.76 5.58
CA HIS A 73 2.87 -15.21 5.48
C HIS A 73 2.56 -15.82 6.85
N ALA A 74 1.60 -16.76 6.92
CA ALA A 74 1.19 -17.39 8.19
C ALA A 74 2.26 -18.26 8.86
N GLN A 75 3.33 -18.60 8.13
CA GLN A 75 4.51 -19.33 8.65
C GLN A 75 5.67 -18.39 9.01
N ASP A 76 5.50 -17.07 8.91
CA ASP A 76 6.46 -16.13 9.47
C ASP A 76 6.42 -16.21 11.00
N GLY A 77 7.58 -16.11 11.63
CA GLY A 77 7.81 -16.38 13.03
C GLY A 77 8.73 -15.35 13.68
N ASP A 78 9.46 -15.78 14.71
CA ASP A 78 10.50 -15.02 15.37
C ASP A 78 11.90 -15.42 14.85
N ALA A 79 12.95 -15.10 15.60
CA ALA A 79 14.34 -15.37 15.22
C ALA A 79 14.64 -16.86 15.01
N GLU A 80 13.94 -17.78 15.67
CA GLU A 80 14.16 -19.22 15.56
C GLU A 80 13.15 -19.88 14.61
N ALA A 81 11.92 -19.37 14.59
CA ALA A 81 10.81 -20.02 13.91
C ALA A 81 10.62 -19.59 12.45
N THR A 82 11.10 -18.41 12.02
CA THR A 82 10.94 -17.95 10.63
C THR A 82 11.75 -18.83 9.67
N PRO A 83 11.10 -19.60 8.76
CA PRO A 83 11.84 -20.39 7.78
C PRO A 83 12.47 -19.48 6.73
N GLU A 84 13.70 -19.80 6.30
CA GLU A 84 14.43 -19.06 5.26
C GLU A 84 13.61 -18.86 3.98
N LYS A 85 12.91 -19.90 3.52
CA LYS A 85 12.01 -19.82 2.36
C LYS A 85 10.91 -18.76 2.50
N ILE A 86 10.42 -18.51 3.71
CA ILE A 86 9.37 -17.53 4.00
C ILE A 86 9.97 -16.13 4.09
N TRP A 87 11.15 -16.01 4.69
CA TRP A 87 11.94 -14.79 4.66
C TRP A 87 12.19 -14.34 3.22
N ASP A 88 12.73 -15.22 2.39
CA ASP A 88 13.05 -14.93 0.99
C ASP A 88 11.80 -14.59 0.17
N LEU A 89 10.73 -15.35 0.32
CA LEU A 89 9.45 -15.06 -0.34
C LEU A 89 8.94 -13.68 0.02
N THR A 90 8.95 -13.34 1.32
CA THR A 90 8.47 -12.05 1.83
C THR A 90 9.35 -10.91 1.30
N MET A 91 10.67 -11.05 1.32
CA MET A 91 11.59 -10.04 0.80
C MET A 91 11.48 -9.87 -0.72
N ASN A 92 11.33 -10.98 -1.47
CA ASN A 92 11.13 -10.94 -2.92
C ASN A 92 9.85 -10.20 -3.31
N ILE A 93 8.75 -10.39 -2.59
CA ILE A 93 7.49 -9.70 -2.90
C ILE A 93 7.49 -8.27 -2.33
N ASN A 94 7.71 -8.13 -1.03
CA ASN A 94 7.48 -6.85 -0.32
C ASN A 94 8.59 -5.82 -0.55
N VAL A 95 9.82 -6.27 -0.87
CA VAL A 95 10.96 -5.36 -1.09
C VAL A 95 11.33 -5.29 -2.55
N LYS A 96 11.65 -6.43 -3.21
CA LYS A 96 12.03 -6.39 -4.64
C LYS A 96 10.86 -5.94 -5.51
N GLY A 97 9.62 -6.35 -5.22
CA GLY A 97 8.46 -5.88 -5.97
C GLY A 97 8.28 -4.36 -5.92
N VAL A 98 8.44 -3.76 -4.75
CA VAL A 98 8.41 -2.29 -4.58
C VAL A 98 9.59 -1.64 -5.34
N TRP A 99 10.79 -2.22 -5.24
CA TRP A 99 11.95 -1.74 -5.98
C TRP A 99 11.74 -1.77 -7.49
N TYR A 100 11.22 -2.87 -8.05
CA TYR A 100 10.90 -2.97 -9.48
C TYR A 100 9.88 -1.92 -9.89
N GLY A 101 8.83 -1.72 -9.09
CA GLY A 101 7.86 -0.65 -9.33
C GLY A 101 8.53 0.73 -9.39
N CYS A 102 9.36 1.06 -8.41
CA CYS A 102 10.12 2.31 -8.38
C CYS A 102 11.04 2.46 -9.60
N LYS A 103 11.80 1.40 -9.93
CA LYS A 103 12.75 1.36 -11.06
C LYS A 103 12.04 1.65 -12.38
N HIS A 104 10.93 0.98 -12.64
CA HIS A 104 10.21 1.14 -13.91
C HIS A 104 9.41 2.44 -13.96
N ALA A 105 8.93 2.94 -12.82
CA ALA A 105 8.35 4.28 -12.75
C ALA A 105 9.34 5.38 -13.13
N VAL A 106 10.54 5.38 -12.55
CA VAL A 106 11.60 6.35 -12.93
C VAL A 106 11.95 6.24 -14.41
N LYS A 107 12.07 5.02 -14.95
CA LYS A 107 12.32 4.79 -16.38
C LYS A 107 11.19 5.40 -17.24
N SER A 108 9.92 5.16 -16.89
CA SER A 108 8.76 5.67 -17.62
C SER A 108 8.69 7.20 -17.57
N LEU A 109 8.80 7.79 -16.37
CA LEU A 109 8.79 9.24 -16.16
C LEU A 109 9.85 9.94 -17.03
N ARG A 110 11.08 9.43 -17.03
CA ARG A 110 12.17 9.94 -17.89
C ARG A 110 11.89 9.77 -19.37
N LYS A 111 11.48 8.56 -19.79
CA LYS A 111 11.18 8.23 -21.20
C LYS A 111 10.14 9.18 -21.79
N HIS A 112 9.13 9.54 -21.00
CA HIS A 112 8.02 10.41 -21.43
C HIS A 112 8.23 11.88 -21.07
N GLY A 113 9.44 12.28 -20.66
CA GLY A 113 9.80 13.69 -20.41
C GLY A 113 9.01 14.33 -19.26
N LYS A 114 8.52 13.54 -18.30
CA LYS A 114 7.75 14.01 -17.16
C LYS A 114 8.68 14.77 -16.20
N THR A 115 8.25 15.95 -15.74
CA THR A 115 8.95 16.78 -14.74
C THR A 115 8.33 16.69 -13.36
N LYS A 116 7.30 15.85 -13.22
CA LYS A 116 6.60 15.53 -11.98
C LYS A 116 6.24 14.06 -11.99
N GLY A 117 6.32 13.41 -10.83
CA GLY A 117 5.84 12.05 -10.64
C GLY A 117 5.61 11.76 -9.17
N SER A 118 4.65 10.87 -8.87
CA SER A 118 4.39 10.42 -7.48
C SER A 118 4.53 8.91 -7.37
N VAL A 119 5.49 8.48 -6.54
CA VAL A 119 5.73 7.08 -6.20
C VAL A 119 5.30 6.88 -4.75
N ILE A 120 4.30 6.02 -4.55
CA ILE A 120 3.74 5.73 -3.23
C ILE A 120 4.05 4.27 -2.93
N ASN A 121 4.80 4.03 -1.85
CA ASN A 121 5.22 2.68 -1.45
C ASN A 121 4.47 2.27 -0.18
N THR A 122 3.76 1.14 -0.22
CA THR A 122 3.08 0.64 0.98
C THR A 122 4.09 -0.02 1.93
N ALA A 123 4.42 0.70 2.99
CA ALA A 123 5.14 0.18 4.14
C ALA A 123 4.15 -0.43 5.14
N SER A 124 4.26 -0.10 6.42
CA SER A 124 3.31 -0.46 7.48
C SER A 124 3.68 0.27 8.77
N MET A 125 2.75 0.45 9.70
CA MET A 125 3.10 0.83 11.07
C MET A 125 4.11 -0.14 11.72
N VAL A 126 4.18 -1.43 11.32
CA VAL A 126 5.15 -2.37 11.92
C VAL A 126 6.59 -1.98 11.63
N ALA A 127 6.83 -1.15 10.61
CA ALA A 127 8.14 -0.61 10.34
C ALA A 127 8.56 0.47 11.36
N LEU A 128 7.60 0.99 12.14
CA LEU A 128 7.78 2.05 13.13
C LEU A 128 7.72 1.54 14.57
N VAL A 129 7.01 0.42 14.82
CA VAL A 129 6.85 -0.19 16.14
C VAL A 129 6.91 -1.71 16.06
N GLY A 130 7.41 -2.36 17.10
CA GLY A 130 7.45 -3.83 17.19
C GLY A 130 6.08 -4.46 17.47
N ALA A 131 5.96 -5.77 17.22
CA ALA A 131 4.75 -6.54 17.52
C ALA A 131 5.07 -7.72 18.42
N ALA A 132 4.19 -7.99 19.40
CA ALA A 132 4.29 -9.16 20.27
C ALA A 132 3.80 -10.47 19.61
N THR A 133 3.14 -10.38 18.44
CA THR A 133 2.87 -11.54 17.60
C THR A 133 4.01 -11.63 16.58
N PRO A 134 4.77 -12.73 16.50
CA PRO A 134 5.90 -12.84 15.59
C PRO A 134 5.50 -12.68 14.11
N GLN A 135 6.30 -11.92 13.38
CA GLN A 135 6.16 -11.57 11.96
C GLN A 135 7.47 -10.94 11.47
N LEU A 136 8.57 -11.62 11.74
CA LEU A 136 9.93 -11.09 11.61
C LEU A 136 10.23 -10.65 10.17
N ALA A 137 9.97 -11.52 9.18
CA ALA A 137 10.23 -11.22 7.77
C ALA A 137 9.36 -10.06 7.28
N TYR A 138 8.08 -10.04 7.67
CA TYR A 138 7.18 -8.95 7.30
C TYR A 138 7.67 -7.61 7.85
N THR A 139 7.97 -7.56 9.15
CA THR A 139 8.44 -6.34 9.83
C THR A 139 9.73 -5.83 9.20
N ALA A 140 10.71 -6.71 9.00
CA ALA A 140 11.97 -6.36 8.33
C ALA A 140 11.74 -5.83 6.91
N SER A 141 10.87 -6.47 6.13
CA SER A 141 10.55 -6.04 4.77
C SER A 141 9.94 -4.63 4.71
N LYS A 142 9.07 -4.28 5.66
CA LYS A 142 8.45 -2.95 5.71
C LYS A 142 9.42 -1.87 6.19
N GLY A 143 10.35 -2.20 7.09
CA GLY A 143 11.49 -1.32 7.44
C GLY A 143 12.41 -1.06 6.24
N ALA A 144 12.69 -2.08 5.43
CA ALA A 144 13.47 -1.92 4.20
C ALA A 144 12.78 -0.98 3.19
N VAL A 145 11.43 -1.05 3.09
CA VAL A 145 10.66 -0.12 2.25
C VAL A 145 10.81 1.33 2.73
N LEU A 146 10.76 1.62 4.03
CA LEU A 146 10.98 2.99 4.54
C LEU A 146 12.36 3.52 4.14
N ALA A 147 13.40 2.73 4.37
CA ALA A 147 14.78 3.11 4.04
C ALA A 147 14.96 3.34 2.53
N MET A 148 14.42 2.45 1.70
CA MET A 148 14.48 2.57 0.24
C MET A 148 13.72 3.78 -0.28
N THR A 149 12.50 4.03 0.22
CA THR A 149 11.71 5.21 -0.16
C THR A 149 12.48 6.49 0.13
N ARG A 150 13.08 6.60 1.32
CA ARG A 150 13.86 7.78 1.71
C ARG A 150 15.05 8.00 0.78
N GLU A 151 15.81 6.96 0.45
CA GLU A 151 16.94 7.08 -0.47
C GLU A 151 16.49 7.58 -1.86
N LEU A 152 15.49 6.91 -2.44
CA LEU A 152 14.98 7.27 -3.77
C LEU A 152 14.38 8.68 -3.81
N ALA A 153 13.69 9.09 -2.75
CA ALA A 153 13.15 10.44 -2.60
C ALA A 153 14.23 11.52 -2.74
N ILE A 154 15.41 11.29 -2.16
CA ILE A 154 16.52 12.24 -2.19
C ILE A 154 17.26 12.21 -3.52
N VAL A 155 17.56 11.01 -4.05
CA VAL A 155 18.27 10.86 -5.33
C VAL A 155 17.49 11.51 -6.48
N HIS A 156 16.16 11.41 -6.48
CA HIS A 156 15.31 11.89 -7.57
C HIS A 156 14.63 13.25 -7.33
N ALA A 157 14.90 13.92 -6.19
CA ALA A 157 14.20 15.15 -5.80
C ALA A 157 14.26 16.26 -6.87
N ARG A 158 15.42 16.46 -7.50
CA ARG A 158 15.62 17.49 -8.53
C ARG A 158 15.00 17.15 -9.88
N GLU A 159 14.60 15.89 -10.09
CA GLU A 159 13.83 15.48 -11.26
C GLU A 159 12.33 15.80 -11.10
N GLY A 160 11.91 16.25 -9.91
CA GLY A 160 10.51 16.50 -9.57
C GLY A 160 9.73 15.24 -9.22
N PHE A 161 10.40 14.11 -9.01
CA PHE A 161 9.78 12.85 -8.61
C PHE A 161 9.73 12.76 -7.09
N ARG A 162 8.54 12.51 -6.55
CA ARG A 162 8.31 12.35 -5.12
C ARG A 162 8.16 10.88 -4.78
N PHE A 163 8.78 10.48 -3.68
CA PHE A 163 8.68 9.12 -3.14
C PHE A 163 8.22 9.23 -1.69
N ASN A 164 7.08 8.63 -1.37
CA ASN A 164 6.50 8.64 -0.04
C ASN A 164 6.07 7.23 0.37
N SER A 165 6.20 6.91 1.65
CA SER A 165 5.76 5.62 2.20
C SER A 165 4.37 5.79 2.80
N LEU A 166 3.42 4.91 2.50
CA LEU A 166 2.17 4.81 3.25
C LEU A 166 2.36 3.80 4.39
N CYS A 167 2.07 4.20 5.63
CA CYS A 167 2.21 3.36 6.82
C CYS A 167 0.83 3.11 7.46
N PRO A 168 0.04 2.15 6.95
CA PRO A 168 -1.27 1.83 7.48
C PRO A 168 -1.20 1.01 8.79
N ALA A 169 -2.25 1.15 9.61
CA ALA A 169 -2.62 0.19 10.65
C ALA A 169 -3.52 -0.94 10.10
N PRO A 170 -3.79 -2.00 10.90
CA PRO A 170 -4.79 -3.00 10.57
C PRO A 170 -6.13 -2.37 10.14
N LEU A 171 -6.62 -2.83 9.00
CA LEU A 171 -7.89 -2.40 8.42
C LEU A 171 -8.99 -3.42 8.68
N ASN A 172 -10.23 -2.94 8.73
CA ASN A 172 -11.43 -3.74 8.85
C ASN A 172 -11.72 -4.51 7.55
N THR A 173 -11.00 -5.60 7.34
CA THR A 173 -11.16 -6.47 6.17
C THR A 173 -11.94 -7.74 6.54
N PRO A 174 -12.69 -8.35 5.60
CA PRO A 174 -13.35 -9.64 5.83
C PRO A 174 -12.38 -10.70 6.37
N LEU A 175 -11.17 -10.77 5.80
CA LEU A 175 -10.13 -11.70 6.24
C LEU A 175 -9.73 -11.49 7.71
N LEU A 176 -9.55 -10.23 8.14
CA LEU A 176 -9.25 -9.93 9.54
C LEU A 176 -10.42 -10.29 10.45
N GLN A 177 -11.65 -9.98 10.04
CA GLN A 177 -12.85 -10.27 10.83
C GLN A 177 -13.08 -11.78 10.98
N ASP A 178 -12.94 -12.54 9.90
CA ASP A 178 -13.04 -14.01 9.90
C ASP A 178 -11.96 -14.63 10.79
N TRP A 179 -10.74 -14.10 10.73
CA TRP A 179 -9.66 -14.58 11.60
C TRP A 179 -9.90 -14.22 13.08
N LEU A 180 -10.39 -13.02 13.38
CA LEU A 180 -10.72 -12.61 14.75
C LEU A 180 -11.88 -13.44 15.33
N GLY A 181 -12.87 -13.78 14.51
CA GLY A 181 -14.05 -14.53 14.93
C GLY A 181 -14.79 -13.83 16.08
N ASP A 182 -15.41 -14.60 16.98
CA ASP A 182 -16.10 -14.07 18.17
C ASP A 182 -15.22 -14.04 19.43
N ASP A 183 -13.91 -14.24 19.27
CA ASP A 183 -12.96 -14.28 20.38
C ASP A 183 -12.71 -12.86 20.92
N LYS A 184 -13.37 -12.55 22.04
CA LYS A 184 -13.31 -11.24 22.70
C LYS A 184 -11.92 -10.88 23.16
N GLU A 185 -11.16 -11.83 23.72
CA GLU A 185 -9.80 -11.56 24.21
C GLU A 185 -8.86 -11.30 23.05
N LYS A 186 -8.99 -12.11 21.98
CA LYS A 186 -8.24 -11.93 20.75
C LYS A 186 -8.52 -10.56 20.13
N ARG A 187 -9.79 -10.16 20.02
CA ARG A 187 -10.19 -8.83 19.53
C ARG A 187 -9.64 -7.72 20.39
N PHE A 188 -9.90 -7.77 21.70
CA PHE A 188 -9.45 -6.76 22.65
C PHE A 188 -7.93 -6.54 22.58
N ARG A 189 -7.14 -7.61 22.52
CA ARG A 189 -5.67 -7.52 22.40
C ARG A 189 -5.19 -6.75 21.15
N ARG A 190 -5.99 -6.63 20.10
CA ARG A 190 -5.66 -5.81 18.91
C ARG A 190 -6.30 -4.43 18.97
N GLU A 191 -7.58 -4.37 19.35
CA GLU A 191 -8.37 -3.14 19.34
C GLU A 191 -7.94 -2.14 20.43
N VAL A 192 -7.42 -2.63 21.57
CA VAL A 192 -6.99 -1.78 22.70
C VAL A 192 -5.89 -0.79 22.33
N HIS A 193 -5.19 -0.98 21.21
CA HIS A 193 -4.13 -0.09 20.75
C HIS A 193 -4.65 1.07 19.88
N PHE A 194 -5.93 1.08 19.50
CA PHE A 194 -6.51 2.13 18.67
C PHE A 194 -7.18 3.20 19.53
N PRO A 195 -6.68 4.45 19.54
CA PRO A 195 -7.33 5.55 20.28
C PRO A 195 -8.77 5.82 19.87
N THR A 196 -9.14 5.48 18.63
CA THR A 196 -10.50 5.63 18.09
C THR A 196 -11.43 4.46 18.44
N GLY A 197 -10.91 3.40 19.06
CA GLY A 197 -11.66 2.20 19.44
C GLY A 197 -12.06 1.29 18.27
N ARG A 198 -11.53 1.51 17.06
CA ARG A 198 -11.85 0.70 15.87
C ARG A 198 -10.65 0.52 14.94
N PHE A 199 -10.73 -0.50 14.10
CA PHE A 199 -9.86 -0.63 12.94
C PHE A 199 -10.10 0.49 11.92
N GLY A 200 -9.09 0.76 11.10
CA GLY A 200 -9.21 1.68 9.97
C GLY A 200 -10.02 1.06 8.83
N GLU A 201 -10.56 1.90 7.96
CA GLU A 201 -11.27 1.47 6.75
C GLU A 201 -10.42 1.69 5.49
N ALA A 202 -10.64 0.89 4.45
CA ALA A 202 -9.88 0.99 3.20
C ALA A 202 -10.01 2.37 2.54
N ILE A 203 -11.18 3.01 2.66
CA ILE A 203 -11.42 4.37 2.14
C ILE A 203 -10.54 5.43 2.81
N GLU A 204 -10.19 5.26 4.09
CA GLU A 204 -9.32 6.19 4.82
C GLU A 204 -7.89 6.13 4.25
N GLN A 205 -7.43 4.94 3.87
CA GLN A 205 -6.14 4.75 3.19
C GLN A 205 -6.18 5.28 1.76
N ALA A 206 -7.29 5.05 1.05
CA ALA A 206 -7.46 5.55 -0.31
C ALA A 206 -7.39 7.08 -0.39
N HIS A 207 -7.96 7.80 0.58
CA HIS A 207 -7.85 9.26 0.65
C HIS A 207 -6.40 9.73 0.84
N ALA A 208 -5.63 9.05 1.68
CA ALA A 208 -4.20 9.34 1.85
C ALA A 208 -3.41 9.13 0.55
N VAL A 209 -3.68 8.02 -0.16
CA VAL A 209 -3.06 7.74 -1.47
C VAL A 209 -3.45 8.80 -2.50
N ILE A 210 -4.71 9.25 -2.53
CA ILE A 210 -5.17 10.31 -3.43
C ILE A 210 -4.44 11.63 -3.14
N PHE A 211 -4.32 12.01 -1.86
CA PHE A 211 -3.55 13.19 -1.47
C PHE A 211 -2.08 13.09 -1.92
N LEU A 212 -1.42 11.97 -1.65
CA LEU A 212 -0.02 11.76 -2.07
C LEU A 212 0.14 11.72 -3.59
N ALA A 213 -0.88 11.30 -4.33
CA ALA A 213 -0.89 11.28 -5.78
C ALA A 213 -1.11 12.66 -6.42
N SER A 214 -1.73 13.61 -5.72
CA SER A 214 -2.13 14.91 -6.27
C SER A 214 -1.07 16.01 -6.11
N ASP A 215 -1.31 17.16 -6.76
CA ASP A 215 -0.50 18.38 -6.61
C ASP A 215 -0.60 19.00 -5.21
N GLU A 216 -1.64 18.67 -4.42
CA GLU A 216 -1.79 19.12 -3.03
C GLU A 216 -0.65 18.63 -2.12
N SER A 217 0.03 17.55 -2.52
CA SER A 217 1.22 17.03 -1.83
C SER A 217 2.53 17.41 -2.50
N SER A 218 2.56 18.46 -3.33
CA SER A 218 3.73 18.87 -4.13
C SER A 218 5.02 19.13 -3.31
N PHE A 219 4.90 19.47 -2.02
CA PHE A 219 6.03 19.63 -1.11
C PHE A 219 6.20 18.50 -0.08
N VAL A 220 5.44 17.41 -0.25
CA VAL A 220 5.56 16.19 0.57
C VAL A 220 6.42 15.17 -0.17
N ASN A 221 7.64 14.98 0.32
CA ASN A 221 8.61 14.02 -0.22
C ASN A 221 9.38 13.35 0.92
N ALA A 222 9.77 12.07 0.74
CA ALA A 222 10.47 11.25 1.73
C ALA A 222 9.70 11.03 3.04
N THR A 223 8.38 11.23 3.07
CA THR A 223 7.62 11.07 4.31
C THR A 223 7.20 9.63 4.55
N ASP A 224 7.27 9.21 5.81
CA ASP A 224 6.57 8.03 6.31
C ASP A 224 5.14 8.48 6.69
N PHE A 225 4.22 8.42 5.72
CA PHE A 225 2.85 8.91 5.85
C PHE A 225 2.02 7.92 6.67
N VAL A 226 1.93 8.16 7.97
CA VAL A 226 1.25 7.29 8.93
C VAL A 226 -0.27 7.52 8.90
N VAL A 227 -1.03 6.45 8.67
CA VAL A 227 -2.50 6.44 8.66
C VAL A 227 -2.98 5.27 9.51
N ASP A 228 -2.86 5.44 10.82
CA ASP A 228 -2.95 4.36 11.81
C ASP A 228 -3.96 4.63 12.93
N GLY A 229 -4.76 5.69 12.82
CA GLY A 229 -5.70 6.11 13.87
C GLY A 229 -5.02 6.59 15.16
N GLY A 230 -3.72 6.88 15.13
CA GLY A 230 -2.93 7.28 16.30
C GLY A 230 -2.29 6.12 17.06
N LEU A 231 -2.41 4.87 16.57
CA LEU A 231 -1.89 3.67 17.22
C LEU A 231 -0.41 3.80 17.60
N THR A 232 0.45 4.27 16.68
CA THR A 232 1.89 4.44 16.93
C THR A 232 2.24 5.60 17.85
N LYS A 233 1.25 6.39 18.28
CA LYS A 233 1.43 7.59 19.14
C LYS A 233 0.80 7.43 20.52
N ALA A 234 0.14 6.32 20.79
CA ALA A 234 -0.58 6.08 22.04
C ALA A 234 0.18 5.08 22.94
N TYR A 235 0.51 5.49 24.17
CA TYR A 235 0.99 4.57 25.21
C TYR A 235 -0.18 3.87 25.93
N VAL A 236 -1.28 4.61 26.12
CA VAL A 236 -2.58 4.12 26.58
C VAL A 236 -3.67 4.72 25.67
N THR A 237 -4.83 4.05 25.58
CA THR A 237 -5.95 4.51 24.75
C THR A 237 -7.08 5.10 25.58
N PRO A 238 -7.86 6.05 25.03
CA PRO A 238 -9.03 6.61 25.71
C PRO A 238 -10.12 5.56 25.95
N GLU A 239 -10.90 5.75 27.02
CA GLU A 239 -12.12 4.98 27.27
C GLU A 239 -13.34 5.62 26.59
N GLY A 240 -14.33 4.80 26.22
CA GLY A 240 -15.59 5.26 25.61
C GLY A 240 -16.02 4.41 24.40
N PRO A 241 -17.16 4.74 23.78
CA PRO A 241 -17.59 4.08 22.55
C PRO A 241 -16.63 4.40 21.40
N ALA A 242 -16.44 3.42 20.50
CA ALA A 242 -15.67 3.62 19.28
C ALA A 242 -16.27 4.70 18.38
N THR A 243 -15.43 5.39 17.62
CA THR A 243 -15.91 6.37 16.63
C THR A 243 -16.59 5.66 15.45
N ALA A 244 -17.53 6.35 14.80
CA ALA A 244 -18.16 5.82 13.60
C ALA A 244 -17.13 5.61 12.48
N ALA A 245 -17.17 4.45 11.83
CA ALA A 245 -16.35 4.15 10.67
C ALA A 245 -16.95 4.83 9.42
N PRO A 246 -16.13 5.39 8.51
CA PRO A 246 -16.63 5.85 7.23
C PRO A 246 -17.07 4.67 6.35
N GLN A 247 -17.97 4.94 5.40
CA GLN A 247 -18.44 3.91 4.50
C GLN A 247 -17.43 3.66 3.37
N ASN A 248 -17.02 2.39 3.19
CA ASN A 248 -16.26 1.99 2.01
C ASN A 248 -17.13 2.05 0.75
N LEU A 249 -16.50 2.37 -0.37
CA LEU A 249 -17.16 2.40 -1.67
C LEU A 249 -17.18 1.01 -2.36
N GLY A 250 -16.38 0.06 -1.86
CA GLY A 250 -16.31 -1.32 -2.33
C GLY A 250 -16.28 -2.30 -1.14
N HIS A 251 -16.81 -3.51 -1.34
CA HIS A 251 -16.80 -4.63 -0.39
C HIS A 251 -15.90 -5.75 -0.89
#